data_AF-A0A7S4Q895-F1
#
_entry.id   AF-A0A7S4Q895-F1
#
_cell.length_a   1.000
_cell.length_b   1.000
_cell.length_c   1.000
_cell.angle_alpha   90.00
_cell.angle_beta   90.00
_cell.angle_gamma   90.00
#
_symmetry.space_group_name_H-M   'P 1'
#
loop_
_entity.id
_entity.type
_entity.pdbx_description
1 polymer ?
#
loop_
_entity_poly.entity_id
_entity_poly.type
_entity_poly.pdbx_seq_one_letter_code
_entity_poly.pdbx_strand_id
1 'polypeptide(L)'
;MVAAEEAERAHGKEAAEVLHSVAELYAGAKQKRGRNSLHLALTANDTAAAAHLIESGDAVLLNQPSITGCTPLMLLAMGHCDESLIWRLLERNGSVSVALRSETRRTAADYAEAKESKRSTEVVSTLRALEVEEMQRTAQFRCPVCGDVVKRRPLLAFFWERAAQGGEDNALLRRFFAEERHRPLLEARYHQVNDARQLRKELSESVAMLEALRHAQPAFGREWHVVDLCCGKSITAALVSLQYPEVRVSAVDRLEPRFLPHFNAGDGCSVQYAQLDVLHESFLAELQHLVQQASRPTALLGMHLCGKLSVRAIEAYARVPQVQTLVLSPCCLPRKGESGSPPHLYASKDTAEQYRLWAQHLEAVLRNAVPGAQVVHTVLPEVLSPRNAMLWATKALVCRFHDDVTSGIRGVGNVQTAEVASPSEAESYAVR
;
A
#
# COMPACT_ATOMS: atom_id res chain seq x y z
N MET A 1 56.57 33.85 13.69
CA MET A 1 56.39 32.39 13.64
C MET A 1 55.76 31.88 14.94
N VAL A 2 56.40 32.03 16.10
CA VAL A 2 55.85 31.57 17.40
C VAL A 2 54.45 32.13 17.72
N ALA A 3 54.22 33.44 17.51
CA ALA A 3 52.91 34.06 17.73
C ALA A 3 51.80 33.59 16.76
N ALA A 4 52.18 33.11 15.57
CA ALA A 4 51.22 32.56 14.60
C ALA A 4 50.83 31.13 14.97
N GLU A 5 51.79 30.31 15.43
CA GLU A 5 51.54 28.97 15.94
C GLU A 5 50.71 28.98 17.24
N GLU A 6 50.93 29.96 18.13
CA GLU A 6 50.12 30.11 19.35
C GLU A 6 48.68 30.57 19.06
N ALA A 7 48.49 31.46 18.08
CA ALA A 7 47.16 31.87 17.63
C ALA A 7 46.39 30.72 16.97
N GLU A 8 47.05 29.90 16.16
CA GLU A 8 46.45 28.73 15.50
C GLU A 8 46.08 27.63 16.53
N ARG A 9 46.90 27.44 17.57
CA ARG A 9 46.59 26.54 18.70
C ARG A 9 45.43 27.04 19.55
N ALA A 10 45.35 28.34 19.82
CA ALA A 10 44.25 28.93 20.58
C ALA A 10 42.92 28.81 19.81
N HIS A 11 42.93 29.08 18.50
CA HIS A 11 41.77 28.92 17.64
C HIS A 11 41.30 27.47 17.53
N GLY A 12 42.24 26.52 17.47
CA GLY A 12 41.93 25.08 17.47
C GLY A 12 41.32 24.60 18.79
N LYS A 13 41.71 25.20 19.93
CA LYS A 13 41.19 24.83 21.25
C LYS A 13 39.77 25.36 21.50
N GLU A 14 39.50 26.60 21.08
CA GLU A 14 38.18 27.21 21.16
C GLU A 14 37.18 26.52 20.20
N ALA A 15 37.63 26.16 18.99
CA ALA A 15 36.84 25.35 18.07
C ALA A 15 36.54 23.94 18.63
N ALA A 16 37.51 23.32 19.32
CA ALA A 16 37.32 22.01 19.95
C ALA A 16 36.35 22.03 21.15
N GLU A 17 36.30 23.11 21.94
CA GLU A 17 35.34 23.27 23.03
C GLU A 17 33.92 23.53 22.52
N VAL A 18 33.75 24.33 21.46
CA VAL A 18 32.45 24.49 20.76
C VAL A 18 32.00 23.17 20.16
N LEU A 19 32.93 22.38 19.61
CA LEU A 19 32.65 21.04 19.06
C LEU A 19 32.12 20.07 20.09
N HIS A 20 32.71 20.05 21.29
CA HIS A 20 32.25 19.20 22.37
C HIS A 20 30.86 19.62 22.83
N SER A 21 30.61 20.93 22.97
CA SER A 21 29.33 21.47 23.41
C SER A 21 28.19 21.21 22.41
N VAL A 22 28.43 21.36 21.10
CA VAL A 22 27.41 21.10 20.06
C VAL A 22 27.16 19.61 19.90
N ALA A 23 28.19 18.77 19.95
CA ALA A 23 28.03 17.32 19.92
C ALA A 23 27.22 16.82 21.13
N GLU A 24 27.48 17.34 22.33
CA GLU A 24 26.73 17.00 23.54
C GLU A 24 25.29 17.50 23.50
N LEU A 25 25.02 18.68 22.93
CA LEU A 25 23.67 19.22 22.71
C LEU A 25 22.78 18.30 21.85
N TYR A 26 23.38 17.50 20.97
CA TYR A 26 22.65 16.63 20.03
C TYR A 26 22.81 15.13 20.27
N ALA A 27 23.75 14.67 21.11
CA ALA A 27 24.03 13.26 21.35
C ALA A 27 23.03 12.56 22.30
N GLY A 28 22.27 13.30 23.12
CA GLY A 28 21.47 12.71 24.20
C GLY A 28 19.98 12.46 23.93
N ALA A 29 19.39 13.08 22.91
CA ALA A 29 17.95 12.97 22.65
C ALA A 29 17.67 11.92 21.56
N LYS A 30 16.82 10.92 21.84
CA LYS A 30 16.18 10.13 20.78
C LYS A 30 15.50 11.10 19.82
N GLN A 31 16.12 11.35 18.66
CA GLN A 31 15.66 12.40 17.77
C GLN A 31 14.26 12.06 17.29
N LYS A 32 13.28 12.90 17.70
CA LYS A 32 11.90 12.81 17.23
C LYS A 32 11.99 12.86 15.70
N ARG A 33 11.66 11.75 15.02
CA ARG A 33 11.61 11.60 13.54
C ARG A 33 12.89 11.12 12.83
N GLY A 34 13.84 10.50 13.53
CA GLY A 34 14.99 9.87 12.87
C GLY A 34 15.86 10.86 12.08
N ARG A 35 15.84 12.14 12.48
CA ARG A 35 16.77 13.15 12.01
C ARG A 35 18.15 12.85 12.62
N ASN A 36 19.20 13.40 12.01
CA ASN A 36 20.55 13.43 12.57
C ASN A 36 20.94 14.89 12.85
N SER A 37 22.13 15.11 13.43
CA SER A 37 22.61 16.46 13.78
C SER A 37 22.60 17.43 12.59
N LEU A 38 22.93 16.97 11.38
CA LEU A 38 22.91 17.83 10.19
C LEU A 38 21.49 18.25 9.80
N HIS A 39 20.49 17.37 9.89
CA HIS A 39 19.10 17.77 9.66
C HIS A 39 18.64 18.85 10.65
N LEU A 40 19.08 18.75 11.91
CA LEU A 40 18.72 19.70 12.95
C LEU A 40 19.36 21.07 12.69
N ALA A 41 20.67 21.10 12.40
CA ALA A 41 21.38 22.33 12.04
C ALA A 41 20.74 23.03 10.83
N LEU A 42 20.46 22.28 9.76
CA LEU A 42 19.81 22.80 8.57
C LEU A 42 18.41 23.36 8.87
N THR A 43 17.58 22.61 9.62
CA THR A 43 16.22 23.09 9.97
C THR A 43 16.25 24.34 10.86
N ALA A 44 17.29 24.46 11.70
CA ALA A 44 17.51 25.63 12.55
C ALA A 44 18.13 26.84 11.81
N ASN A 45 18.45 26.68 10.51
CA ASN A 45 19.21 27.65 9.72
C ASN A 45 20.57 28.00 10.34
N ASP A 46 21.19 27.06 11.06
CA ASP A 46 22.52 27.21 11.63
C ASP A 46 23.57 26.86 10.57
N THR A 47 23.90 27.84 9.73
CA THR A 47 24.81 27.68 8.59
C THR A 47 26.22 27.29 9.04
N ALA A 48 26.68 27.76 10.20
CA ALA A 48 28.01 27.47 10.71
C ALA A 48 28.10 26.00 11.19
N ALA A 49 27.13 25.55 12.00
CA ALA A 49 27.08 24.16 12.42
C ALA A 49 26.88 23.21 11.24
N ALA A 50 26.02 23.57 10.28
CA ALA A 50 25.80 22.77 9.07
C ALA A 50 27.08 22.65 8.22
N ALA A 51 27.80 23.75 7.99
CA ALA A 51 29.08 23.73 7.27
C ALA A 51 30.09 22.81 7.96
N HIS A 52 30.25 22.95 9.28
CA HIS A 52 31.17 22.11 10.05
C HIS A 52 30.79 20.62 9.95
N LEU A 53 29.51 20.29 10.09
CA LEU A 53 29.02 18.92 9.97
C LEU A 53 29.23 18.36 8.56
N ILE A 54 29.10 19.18 7.50
CA ILE A 54 29.43 18.78 6.12
C ILE A 54 30.92 18.51 5.96
N GLU A 55 31.77 19.35 6.55
CA GLU A 55 33.23 19.25 6.49
C GLU A 55 33.78 18.03 7.21
N SER A 56 33.04 17.47 8.19
CA SER A 56 33.40 16.22 8.85
C SER A 56 33.51 15.02 7.90
N GLY A 57 32.81 15.06 6.75
CA GLY A 57 32.84 14.01 5.73
C GLY A 57 32.18 12.69 6.13
N ASP A 58 31.43 12.64 7.25
CA ASP A 58 30.72 11.42 7.66
C ASP A 58 29.59 11.05 6.68
N ALA A 59 29.83 10.05 5.83
CA ALA A 59 28.89 9.62 4.81
C ALA A 59 27.50 9.25 5.35
N VAL A 60 27.40 8.72 6.58
CA VAL A 60 26.09 8.40 7.18
C VAL A 60 25.35 9.69 7.50
N LEU A 61 26.04 10.65 8.12
CA LEU A 61 25.49 11.96 8.44
C LEU A 61 24.97 12.69 7.19
N LEU A 62 25.74 12.65 6.09
CA LEU A 62 25.46 13.37 4.84
C LEU A 62 24.33 12.73 4.01
N ASN A 63 24.11 11.41 4.11
CA ASN A 63 23.15 10.68 3.26
C ASN A 63 21.92 10.16 3.98
N GLN A 64 21.95 10.01 5.31
CA GLN A 64 20.88 9.36 6.04
C GLN A 64 19.56 10.11 5.80
N PRO A 65 18.51 9.47 5.26
CA PRO A 65 17.21 10.08 5.18
C PRO A 65 16.56 10.15 6.56
N SER A 66 15.81 11.22 6.83
CA SER A 66 14.90 11.28 7.96
C SER A 66 13.74 10.26 7.84
N ILE A 67 12.88 10.14 8.86
CA ILE A 67 11.74 9.20 8.82
C ILE A 67 10.78 9.45 7.65
N THR A 68 10.72 10.70 7.14
CA THR A 68 9.90 11.11 5.99
C THR A 68 10.68 11.02 4.67
N GLY A 69 11.84 10.35 4.66
CA GLY A 69 12.67 10.18 3.47
C GLY A 69 13.49 11.41 3.07
N CYS A 70 13.34 12.56 3.74
CA CYS A 70 14.10 13.76 3.37
C CYS A 70 15.57 13.62 3.77
N THR A 71 16.49 13.85 2.83
CA THR A 71 17.94 13.88 3.04
C THR A 71 18.43 15.30 3.38
N PRO A 72 19.66 15.46 3.91
CA PRO A 72 20.25 16.79 4.11
C PRO A 72 20.30 17.63 2.83
N LEU A 73 20.62 16.99 1.69
CA LEU A 73 20.64 17.67 0.38
C LEU A 73 19.25 18.20 0.00
N MET A 74 18.18 17.46 0.27
CA MET A 74 16.81 17.94 0.04
C MET A 74 16.46 19.13 0.95
N LEU A 75 16.89 19.12 2.22
CA LEU A 75 16.66 20.26 3.12
C LEU A 75 17.38 21.52 2.60
N LEU A 76 18.62 21.37 2.14
CA LEU A 76 19.33 22.46 1.48
C LEU A 76 18.58 22.90 0.21
N ALA A 77 18.17 21.99 -0.65
CA ALA A 77 17.41 22.33 -1.85
C ALA A 77 16.08 23.07 -1.55
N MET A 78 15.44 22.83 -0.40
CA MET A 78 14.23 23.54 0.03
C MET A 78 14.44 24.99 0.52
N GLY A 79 15.68 25.46 0.64
CA GLY A 79 15.95 26.85 1.05
C GLY A 79 16.35 27.05 2.52
N HIS A 80 16.60 25.97 3.28
CA HIS A 80 16.81 26.06 4.73
C HIS A 80 18.14 26.72 5.18
N CYS A 81 19.14 26.84 4.30
CA CYS A 81 20.43 27.52 4.56
C CYS A 81 20.99 28.19 3.27
N ASP A 82 22.20 28.75 3.35
CA ASP A 82 22.89 29.32 2.19
C ASP A 82 23.13 28.30 1.06
N GLU A 83 23.07 28.77 -0.18
CA GLU A 83 23.24 27.94 -1.37
C GLU A 83 24.64 27.32 -1.48
N SER A 84 25.67 27.99 -0.95
CA SER A 84 27.05 27.48 -0.95
C SER A 84 27.19 26.14 -0.24
N LEU A 85 26.32 25.83 0.73
CA LEU A 85 26.32 24.54 1.41
C LEU A 85 25.88 23.38 0.51
N ILE A 86 25.10 23.63 -0.55
CA ILE A 86 24.76 22.61 -1.54
C ILE A 86 26.03 22.16 -2.24
N TRP A 87 26.82 23.11 -2.73
CA TRP A 87 28.08 22.84 -3.43
C TRP A 87 29.06 22.10 -2.52
N ARG A 88 29.25 22.57 -1.28
CA ARG A 88 30.10 21.87 -0.29
C ARG A 88 29.63 20.44 -0.03
N LEU A 89 28.32 20.22 0.09
CA LEU A 89 27.77 18.88 0.32
C LEU A 89 28.00 17.96 -0.89
N LEU A 90 27.78 18.46 -2.10
CA LEU A 90 28.00 17.71 -3.34
C LEU A 90 29.48 17.34 -3.52
N GLU A 91 30.41 18.25 -3.22
CA GLU A 91 31.85 18.01 -3.27
C GLU A 91 32.31 16.90 -2.31
N ARG A 92 31.74 16.86 -1.09
CA ARG A 92 32.14 15.90 -0.05
C ARG A 92 31.54 14.52 -0.22
N ASN A 93 30.33 14.45 -0.76
CA ASN A 93 29.49 13.25 -0.71
C ASN A 93 29.24 12.61 -2.08
N GLY A 94 29.55 13.32 -3.17
CA GLY A 94 29.23 12.90 -4.53
C GLY A 94 27.72 12.82 -4.81
N SER A 95 27.36 12.07 -5.85
CA SER A 95 25.99 11.95 -6.38
C SER A 95 25.06 10.98 -5.61
N VAL A 96 25.51 10.37 -4.50
CA VAL A 96 24.80 9.21 -3.91
C VAL A 96 23.36 9.52 -3.46
N SER A 97 23.10 10.74 -2.98
CA SER A 97 21.78 11.14 -2.48
C SER A 97 20.95 11.96 -3.45
N VAL A 98 21.47 12.36 -4.62
CA VAL A 98 20.77 13.28 -5.54
C VAL A 98 19.50 12.66 -6.13
N ALA A 99 19.52 11.35 -6.40
CA ALA A 99 18.39 10.60 -6.96
C ALA A 99 17.60 9.82 -5.90
N LEU A 100 17.85 10.07 -4.61
CA LEU A 100 16.94 9.63 -3.56
C LEU A 100 15.69 10.49 -3.60
N ARG A 101 14.55 9.88 -3.26
CA ARG A 101 13.25 10.54 -3.22
C ARG A 101 12.72 10.54 -1.79
N SER A 102 12.10 11.65 -1.39
CA SER A 102 11.39 11.75 -0.12
C SER A 102 10.14 10.86 -0.10
N GLU A 103 9.44 10.80 1.03
CA GLU A 103 8.13 10.14 1.13
C GLU A 103 7.10 10.74 0.16
N THR A 104 7.23 12.01 -0.23
CA THR A 104 6.38 12.63 -1.28
C THR A 104 6.92 12.42 -2.69
N ARG A 105 7.89 11.52 -2.86
CA ARG A 105 8.57 11.15 -4.10
C ARG A 105 9.36 12.26 -4.80
N ARG A 106 9.77 13.28 -4.05
CA ARG A 106 10.54 14.41 -4.58
C ARG A 106 12.03 14.22 -4.35
N THR A 107 12.84 14.46 -5.38
CA THR A 107 14.30 14.53 -5.27
C THR A 107 14.77 15.89 -4.80
N ALA A 108 16.07 16.05 -4.54
CA ALA A 108 16.65 17.36 -4.24
C ALA A 108 16.42 18.36 -5.39
N ALA A 109 16.51 17.91 -6.64
CA ALA A 109 16.23 18.75 -7.80
C ALA A 109 14.75 19.20 -7.83
N ASP A 110 13.80 18.30 -7.54
CA ASP A 110 12.38 18.66 -7.45
C ASP A 110 12.11 19.73 -6.39
N TYR A 111 12.82 19.69 -5.25
CA TYR A 111 12.71 20.70 -4.21
C TYR A 111 13.36 22.02 -4.61
N ALA A 112 14.53 21.99 -5.26
CA ALA A 112 15.22 23.18 -5.74
C ALA A 112 14.40 23.91 -6.82
N GLU A 113 13.68 23.20 -7.67
CA GLU A 113 12.81 23.78 -8.71
C GLU A 113 11.51 24.39 -8.16
N ALA A 114 11.13 24.04 -6.94
CA ALA A 114 9.92 24.59 -6.32
C ALA A 114 10.03 26.12 -6.20
N LYS A 115 8.97 26.86 -6.55
CA LYS A 115 8.94 28.34 -6.51
C LYS A 115 9.38 28.93 -5.16
N GLU A 116 9.17 28.21 -4.07
CA GLU A 116 9.47 28.64 -2.70
C GLU A 116 10.95 28.49 -2.31
N SER A 117 11.73 27.70 -3.06
CA SER A 117 13.11 27.33 -2.71
C SER A 117 14.11 28.50 -2.80
N LYS A 118 13.81 29.48 -3.66
CA LYS A 118 14.70 30.60 -4.04
C LYS A 118 16.09 30.14 -4.54
N ARG A 119 16.23 28.91 -5.04
CA ARG A 119 17.51 28.38 -5.56
C ARG A 119 17.82 28.90 -6.95
N SER A 120 19.11 29.09 -7.23
CA SER A 120 19.58 29.50 -8.55
C SER A 120 19.24 28.45 -9.62
N THR A 121 19.10 28.92 -10.87
CA THR A 121 18.93 28.04 -12.03
C THR A 121 20.12 27.11 -12.22
N GLU A 122 21.32 27.55 -11.83
CA GLU A 122 22.54 26.76 -11.85
C GLU A 122 22.42 25.54 -10.92
N VAL A 123 22.03 25.73 -9.65
CA VAL A 123 21.81 24.62 -8.71
C VAL A 123 20.78 23.63 -9.23
N VAL A 124 19.65 24.12 -9.75
CA VAL A 124 18.60 23.24 -10.30
C VAL A 124 19.15 22.41 -11.46
N SER A 125 19.86 23.04 -12.40
CA SER A 125 20.43 22.37 -13.56
C SER A 125 21.46 21.31 -13.16
N THR A 126 22.34 21.62 -12.20
CA THR A 126 23.36 20.67 -11.73
C THR A 126 22.75 19.51 -10.96
N LEU A 127 21.78 19.75 -10.08
CA LEU A 127 21.08 18.67 -9.37
C LEU A 127 20.35 17.74 -10.34
N ARG A 128 19.74 18.26 -11.41
CA ARG A 128 19.11 17.44 -12.46
C ARG A 128 20.13 16.61 -13.24
N ALA A 129 21.25 17.21 -13.62
CA ALA A 129 22.32 16.49 -14.32
C ALA A 129 22.85 15.32 -13.49
N LEU A 130 23.15 15.58 -12.21
CA LEU A 130 23.59 14.56 -11.26
C LEU A 130 22.49 13.50 -11.01
N GLU A 131 21.22 13.89 -10.93
CA GLU A 131 20.10 12.96 -10.79
C GLU A 131 20.04 11.98 -11.98
N VAL A 132 20.17 12.48 -13.22
CA VAL A 132 20.19 11.65 -14.43
C VAL A 132 21.38 10.69 -14.43
N GLU A 133 22.58 11.19 -14.14
CA GLU A 133 23.80 10.36 -14.05
C GLU A 133 23.64 9.26 -13.00
N GLU A 134 23.15 9.60 -11.81
CA GLU A 134 22.93 8.66 -10.73
C GLU A 134 21.87 7.63 -11.09
N MET A 135 20.78 8.04 -11.75
CA MET A 135 19.73 7.14 -12.24
C MET A 135 20.28 6.15 -13.27
N GLN A 136 21.13 6.58 -14.19
CA GLN A 136 21.80 5.70 -15.16
C GLN A 136 22.76 4.73 -14.46
N ARG A 137 23.61 5.23 -13.56
CA ARG A 137 24.57 4.44 -12.78
C ARG A 137 23.90 3.33 -11.98
N THR A 138 22.70 3.60 -11.47
CA THR A 138 21.95 2.68 -10.60
C THR A 138 20.74 2.05 -11.28
N ALA A 139 20.62 2.13 -12.61
CA ALA A 139 19.45 1.68 -13.37
C ALA A 139 19.04 0.24 -13.07
N GLN A 140 20.00 -0.67 -12.90
CA GLN A 140 19.77 -2.08 -12.57
C GLN A 140 19.13 -2.33 -11.20
N PHE A 141 19.17 -1.34 -10.29
CA PHE A 141 18.56 -1.39 -8.98
C PHE A 141 17.39 -0.40 -8.86
N ARG A 142 16.82 0.04 -9.99
CA ARG A 142 15.69 0.96 -10.01
C ARG A 142 14.49 0.35 -10.68
N CYS A 143 13.32 0.82 -10.28
CA CYS A 143 12.09 0.48 -10.94
C CYS A 143 12.10 1.13 -12.33
N PRO A 144 11.86 0.38 -13.42
CA PRO A 144 11.87 0.95 -14.77
C PRO A 144 10.71 1.92 -15.02
N VAL A 145 9.72 1.96 -14.11
CA VAL A 145 8.51 2.78 -14.27
C VAL A 145 8.62 4.12 -13.53
N CYS A 146 9.01 4.12 -12.25
CA CYS A 146 9.11 5.34 -11.45
C CYS A 146 10.55 5.78 -11.12
N GLY A 147 11.55 4.95 -11.41
CA GLY A 147 12.94 5.22 -11.05
C GLY A 147 13.26 5.06 -9.55
N ASP A 148 12.31 4.63 -8.71
CA ASP A 148 12.58 4.36 -7.29
C ASP A 148 13.60 3.23 -7.13
N VAL A 149 14.41 3.30 -6.08
CA VAL A 149 15.38 2.26 -5.75
C VAL A 149 14.64 1.00 -5.30
N VAL A 150 14.88 -0.11 -5.99
CA VAL A 150 14.38 -1.43 -5.65
C VAL A 150 15.41 -2.14 -4.79
N LYS A 151 14.96 -2.75 -3.70
CA LYS A 151 15.84 -3.56 -2.85
C LYS A 151 16.42 -4.72 -3.65
N ARG A 152 17.74 -4.91 -3.56
CA ARG A 152 18.44 -6.07 -4.16
C ARG A 152 17.80 -7.40 -3.77
N ARG A 153 17.32 -7.50 -2.53
CA ARG A 153 16.54 -8.63 -2.04
C ARG A 153 15.18 -8.11 -1.57
N PRO A 154 14.11 -8.32 -2.35
CA PRO A 154 12.76 -7.97 -1.94
C PRO A 154 12.38 -8.68 -0.63
N LEU A 155 11.61 -8.02 0.24
CA LEU A 155 11.23 -8.61 1.53
C LEU A 155 10.37 -9.87 1.35
N LEU A 156 9.57 -9.95 0.28
CA LEU A 156 8.80 -11.14 -0.05
C LEU A 156 9.69 -12.34 -0.37
N ALA A 157 10.83 -12.13 -1.05
CA ALA A 157 11.78 -13.20 -1.35
C ALA A 157 12.33 -13.82 -0.06
N PHE A 158 12.67 -12.99 0.93
CA PHE A 158 13.08 -13.46 2.25
C PHE A 158 12.03 -14.37 2.91
N PHE A 159 10.74 -14.01 2.87
CA PHE A 159 9.68 -14.84 3.46
C PHE A 159 9.44 -16.13 2.68
N TRP A 160 9.52 -16.09 1.35
CA TRP A 160 9.44 -17.28 0.51
C TRP A 160 10.58 -18.27 0.82
N GLU A 161 11.83 -17.80 0.83
CA GLU A 161 12.99 -18.63 1.16
C GLU A 161 12.87 -19.25 2.56
N ARG A 162 12.39 -18.46 3.53
CA ARG A 162 12.09 -18.93 4.89
C ARG A 162 11.04 -20.05 4.87
N ALA A 163 9.98 -19.91 4.08
CA ALA A 163 8.94 -20.93 3.94
C ALA A 163 9.46 -22.20 3.25
N ALA A 164 10.27 -22.07 2.20
CA ALA A 164 10.88 -23.18 1.50
C ALA A 164 11.83 -24.01 2.39
N GLN A 165 12.46 -23.37 3.37
CA GLN A 165 13.30 -24.02 4.38
C GLN A 165 12.51 -24.59 5.57
N GLY A 166 11.17 -24.52 5.56
CA GLY A 166 10.31 -24.96 6.66
C GLY A 166 10.28 -24.03 7.88
N GLY A 167 10.85 -22.82 7.77
CA GLY A 167 10.90 -21.82 8.85
C GLY A 167 9.68 -20.88 8.92
N GLU A 168 8.71 -21.02 8.01
CA GLU A 168 7.43 -20.30 8.09
C GLU A 168 6.42 -21.12 8.91
N ASP A 169 6.04 -20.61 10.07
CA ASP A 169 5.12 -21.25 11.01
C ASP A 169 3.64 -21.00 10.67
N ASN A 170 3.35 -19.96 9.89
CA ASN A 170 2.00 -19.60 9.52
C ASN A 170 1.45 -20.51 8.40
N ALA A 171 0.36 -21.23 8.66
CA ALA A 171 -0.20 -22.19 7.71
C ALA A 171 -0.72 -21.52 6.41
N LEU A 172 -1.35 -20.35 6.49
CA LEU A 172 -1.80 -19.60 5.31
C LEU A 172 -0.63 -19.21 4.42
N LEU A 173 0.41 -18.63 5.01
CA LEU A 173 1.59 -18.20 4.25
C LEU A 173 2.36 -19.38 3.67
N ARG A 174 2.48 -20.50 4.40
CA ARG A 174 3.08 -21.73 3.86
C ARG A 174 2.38 -22.20 2.58
N ARG A 175 1.04 -22.29 2.61
CA ARG A 175 0.25 -22.67 1.42
C ARG A 175 0.45 -21.67 0.29
N PHE A 176 0.35 -20.37 0.58
CA PHE A 176 0.55 -19.32 -0.42
C PHE A 176 1.92 -19.43 -1.12
N PHE A 177 3.00 -19.64 -0.36
CA PHE A 177 4.33 -19.77 -0.94
C PHE A 177 4.52 -21.09 -1.71
N ALA A 178 3.88 -22.18 -1.28
CA ALA A 178 3.92 -23.48 -1.97
C ALA A 178 3.26 -23.45 -3.35
N GLU A 179 2.29 -22.57 -3.57
CA GLU A 179 1.60 -22.43 -4.86
C GLU A 179 2.38 -21.60 -5.89
N GLU A 180 3.55 -21.06 -5.52
CA GLU A 180 4.43 -20.24 -6.37
C GLU A 180 3.81 -18.96 -6.99
N ARG A 181 2.56 -18.63 -6.67
CA ARG A 181 1.82 -17.45 -7.16
C ARG A 181 2.45 -16.11 -6.75
N HIS A 182 3.36 -16.13 -5.79
CA HIS A 182 4.08 -14.95 -5.32
C HIS A 182 5.19 -14.49 -6.28
N ARG A 183 5.65 -15.33 -7.21
CA ARG A 183 6.81 -15.03 -8.07
C ARG A 183 6.67 -13.72 -8.85
N PRO A 184 5.53 -13.39 -9.49
CA PRO A 184 5.37 -12.10 -10.16
C PRO A 184 5.51 -10.90 -9.22
N LEU A 185 5.15 -11.05 -7.94
CA LEU A 185 5.28 -9.99 -6.93
C LEU A 185 6.74 -9.68 -6.57
N LEU A 186 7.71 -10.48 -7.02
CA LEU A 186 9.14 -10.20 -6.85
C LEU A 186 9.68 -9.22 -7.90
N GLU A 187 8.92 -8.95 -8.96
CA GLU A 187 9.32 -8.05 -10.03
C GLU A 187 9.38 -6.58 -9.55
N ALA A 188 10.25 -5.79 -10.19
CA ALA A 188 10.49 -4.38 -9.85
C ALA A 188 9.22 -3.51 -9.88
N ARG A 189 8.19 -3.86 -10.67
CA ARG A 189 6.91 -3.12 -10.71
C ARG A 189 6.09 -3.24 -9.41
N TYR A 190 6.37 -4.27 -8.59
CA TYR A 190 5.76 -4.50 -7.27
C TYR A 190 6.69 -4.10 -6.11
N HIS A 191 7.73 -3.29 -6.35
CA HIS A 191 8.66 -2.89 -5.28
C HIS A 191 7.93 -2.24 -4.08
N GLN A 192 6.85 -1.50 -4.32
CA GLN A 192 6.09 -0.88 -3.24
C GLN A 192 5.44 -1.87 -2.26
N VAL A 193 4.97 -3.02 -2.78
CA VAL A 193 4.50 -4.15 -1.96
C VAL A 193 5.67 -4.68 -1.12
N ASN A 194 6.82 -4.88 -1.76
CA ASN A 194 8.04 -5.37 -1.10
C ASN A 194 8.66 -4.39 -0.08
N ASP A 195 8.25 -3.12 -0.12
CA ASP A 195 8.66 -2.08 0.81
C ASP A 195 7.68 -1.92 1.98
N ALA A 196 6.62 -2.71 2.07
CA ALA A 196 5.75 -2.71 3.24
C ALA A 196 6.52 -3.21 4.48
N ARG A 197 6.62 -2.34 5.50
CA ARG A 197 7.30 -2.68 6.76
C ARG A 197 6.63 -3.86 7.48
N GLN A 198 5.32 -3.98 7.32
CA GLN A 198 4.50 -5.06 7.89
C GLN A 198 4.10 -6.09 6.83
N LEU A 199 4.90 -6.27 5.76
CA LEU A 199 4.54 -7.12 4.62
C LEU A 199 4.06 -8.52 5.05
N ARG A 200 4.74 -9.19 5.97
CA ARG A 200 4.31 -10.54 6.43
C ARG A 200 2.88 -10.54 6.97
N LYS A 201 2.55 -9.52 7.77
CA LYS A 201 1.21 -9.36 8.34
C LYS A 201 0.20 -8.99 7.27
N GLU A 202 0.47 -7.96 6.48
CA GLU A 202 -0.44 -7.50 5.41
C GLU A 202 -0.69 -8.61 4.38
N LEU A 203 0.33 -9.43 4.09
CA LEU A 203 0.21 -10.60 3.23
C LEU A 203 -0.71 -11.66 3.85
N SER A 204 -0.59 -11.96 5.15
CA SER A 204 -1.49 -12.91 5.83
C SER A 204 -2.95 -12.44 5.83
N GLU A 205 -3.17 -11.13 6.02
CA GLU A 205 -4.51 -10.50 5.93
C GLU A 205 -5.06 -10.60 4.49
N SER A 206 -4.22 -10.37 3.48
CA SER A 206 -4.61 -10.43 2.07
C SER A 206 -4.94 -11.86 1.61
N VAL A 207 -4.13 -12.85 2.02
CA VAL A 207 -4.37 -14.27 1.69
C VAL A 207 -5.66 -14.76 2.35
N ALA A 208 -5.91 -14.38 3.61
CA ALA A 208 -7.16 -14.66 4.29
C ALA A 208 -8.38 -14.05 3.57
N MET A 209 -8.24 -12.82 3.05
CA MET A 209 -9.28 -12.17 2.22
C MET A 209 -9.58 -12.98 0.96
N LEU A 210 -8.55 -13.49 0.28
CA LEU A 210 -8.71 -14.33 -0.92
C LEU A 210 -9.42 -15.66 -0.60
N GLU A 211 -9.16 -16.25 0.57
CA GLU A 211 -9.84 -17.47 1.01
C GLU A 211 -11.32 -17.22 1.32
N ALA A 212 -11.61 -16.14 2.04
CA ALA A 212 -12.98 -15.73 2.29
C ALA A 212 -13.70 -15.40 0.98
N LEU A 213 -13.03 -14.74 0.02
CA LEU A 213 -13.57 -14.48 -1.31
C LEU A 213 -13.87 -15.78 -2.07
N ARG A 214 -12.99 -16.78 -2.00
CA ARG A 214 -13.21 -18.11 -2.60
C ARG A 214 -14.42 -18.82 -1.98
N HIS A 215 -14.61 -18.72 -0.67
CA HIS A 215 -15.77 -19.29 0.02
C HIS A 215 -17.07 -18.50 -0.23
N ALA A 216 -16.95 -17.20 -0.38
CA ALA A 216 -18.05 -16.30 -0.67
C ALA A 216 -18.41 -16.27 -2.16
N GLN A 217 -17.60 -16.86 -3.04
CA GLN A 217 -17.80 -16.75 -4.47
C GLN A 217 -19.18 -17.32 -4.82
N PRO A 218 -20.15 -16.49 -5.25
CA PRO A 218 -21.36 -16.97 -5.89
C PRO A 218 -20.95 -17.68 -7.17
N ALA A 219 -21.89 -18.25 -7.90
CA ALA A 219 -21.65 -18.76 -9.25
C ALA A 219 -21.38 -17.61 -10.26
N PHE A 220 -20.51 -16.65 -9.92
CA PHE A 220 -19.82 -15.78 -10.85
C PHE A 220 -19.12 -16.72 -11.82
N GLY A 221 -19.50 -16.67 -13.10
CA GLY A 221 -18.76 -17.37 -14.14
C GLY A 221 -17.30 -16.91 -14.17
N ARG A 222 -16.59 -17.24 -15.25
CA ARG A 222 -15.16 -16.87 -15.36
C ARG A 222 -14.94 -15.36 -15.41
N GLU A 223 -15.92 -14.60 -15.88
CA GLU A 223 -15.83 -13.16 -16.04
C GLU A 223 -16.56 -12.40 -14.92
N TRP A 224 -15.80 -11.93 -13.95
CA TRP A 224 -16.31 -11.10 -12.87
C TRP A 224 -15.35 -9.94 -12.56
N HIS A 225 -15.76 -9.11 -11.62
CA HIS A 225 -15.05 -7.90 -11.23
C HIS A 225 -14.83 -7.88 -9.72
N VAL A 226 -13.68 -7.38 -9.30
CA VAL A 226 -13.35 -7.16 -7.89
C VAL A 226 -13.08 -5.68 -7.68
N VAL A 227 -13.65 -5.11 -6.63
CA VAL A 227 -13.29 -3.78 -6.14
C VAL A 227 -12.60 -3.94 -4.78
N ASP A 228 -11.34 -3.52 -4.67
CA ASP A 228 -10.56 -3.52 -3.44
C ASP A 228 -10.57 -2.11 -2.82
N LEU A 229 -11.38 -1.90 -1.78
CA LEU A 229 -11.55 -0.61 -1.11
C LEU A 229 -10.45 -0.33 -0.08
N CYS A 230 -9.98 0.91 -0.06
CA CYS A 230 -8.85 1.34 0.76
C CYS A 230 -7.64 0.42 0.55
N CYS A 231 -7.33 0.19 -0.72
CA CYS A 231 -6.35 -0.82 -1.13
C CYS A 231 -4.93 -0.51 -0.61
N GLY A 232 -4.62 0.72 -0.21
CA GLY A 232 -3.30 1.11 0.30
C GLY A 232 -2.22 0.74 -0.72
N LYS A 233 -1.26 -0.11 -0.33
CA LYS A 233 -0.22 -0.64 -1.24
C LYS A 233 -0.72 -1.70 -2.23
N SER A 234 -2.02 -1.97 -2.24
CA SER A 234 -2.73 -2.84 -3.19
C SER A 234 -2.23 -4.28 -3.23
N ILE A 235 -1.84 -4.84 -2.08
CA ILE A 235 -1.41 -6.25 -1.97
C ILE A 235 -2.56 -7.19 -2.35
N THR A 236 -3.75 -6.96 -1.79
CA THR A 236 -4.95 -7.73 -2.09
C THR A 236 -5.32 -7.65 -3.58
N ALA A 237 -5.43 -6.45 -4.15
CA ALA A 237 -5.67 -6.28 -5.58
C ALA A 237 -4.65 -7.01 -6.47
N ALA A 238 -3.35 -6.93 -6.13
CA ALA A 238 -2.30 -7.65 -6.85
C ALA A 238 -2.52 -9.16 -6.79
N LEU A 239 -2.77 -9.71 -5.60
CA LEU A 239 -3.01 -11.13 -5.39
C LEU A 239 -4.26 -11.61 -6.13
N VAL A 240 -5.36 -10.86 -6.10
CA VAL A 240 -6.58 -11.19 -6.86
C VAL A 240 -6.27 -11.29 -8.36
N SER A 241 -5.53 -10.32 -8.92
CA SER A 241 -5.21 -10.33 -10.36
C SER A 241 -4.32 -11.49 -10.79
N LEU A 242 -3.41 -11.94 -9.91
CA LEU A 242 -2.56 -13.10 -10.16
C LEU A 242 -3.31 -14.42 -9.97
N GLN A 243 -4.23 -14.46 -9.01
CA GLN A 243 -5.04 -15.62 -8.68
C GLN A 243 -6.13 -15.89 -9.72
N TYR A 244 -6.70 -14.84 -10.29
CA TYR A 244 -7.83 -14.91 -11.22
C TYR A 244 -7.55 -14.02 -12.45
N PRO A 245 -6.76 -14.48 -13.43
CA PRO A 245 -6.35 -13.67 -14.57
C PRO A 245 -7.51 -13.12 -15.42
N GLU A 246 -8.67 -13.78 -15.43
CA GLU A 246 -9.88 -13.35 -16.16
C GLU A 246 -10.69 -12.27 -15.43
N VAL A 247 -10.37 -12.02 -14.15
CA VAL A 247 -11.06 -11.05 -13.30
C VAL A 247 -10.52 -9.66 -13.53
N ARG A 248 -11.42 -8.70 -13.75
CA ARG A 248 -11.05 -7.28 -13.72
C ARG A 248 -10.96 -6.84 -12.26
N VAL A 249 -9.94 -6.09 -11.90
CA VAL A 249 -9.76 -5.59 -10.54
C VAL A 249 -9.75 -4.06 -10.56
N SER A 250 -10.51 -3.44 -9.68
CA SER A 250 -10.44 -2.00 -9.40
C SER A 250 -9.87 -1.81 -8.00
N ALA A 251 -8.64 -1.32 -7.92
CA ALA A 251 -8.04 -0.85 -6.69
C ALA A 251 -8.57 0.57 -6.41
N VAL A 252 -9.17 0.79 -5.23
CA VAL A 252 -9.80 2.08 -4.87
C VAL A 252 -9.17 2.61 -3.59
N ASP A 253 -8.63 3.82 -3.65
CA ASP A 253 -8.10 4.53 -2.48
C ASP A 253 -8.16 6.05 -2.72
N ARG A 254 -7.98 6.85 -1.68
CA ARG A 254 -7.77 8.30 -1.80
C ARG A 254 -6.32 8.69 -2.07
N LEU A 255 -5.39 7.74 -1.87
CA LEU A 255 -3.96 7.96 -2.10
C LEU A 255 -3.68 8.41 -3.54
N GLU A 256 -2.64 9.18 -3.75
CA GLU A 256 -2.25 9.50 -5.14
C GLU A 256 -1.74 8.23 -5.84
N PRO A 257 -2.03 8.04 -7.16
CA PRO A 257 -1.62 6.85 -7.91
C PRO A 257 -0.13 6.51 -7.82
N ARG A 258 0.72 7.51 -7.58
CA ARG A 258 2.16 7.30 -7.39
C ARG A 258 2.47 6.38 -6.21
N PHE A 259 1.62 6.29 -5.19
CA PHE A 259 1.82 5.42 -4.04
C PHE A 259 1.34 3.99 -4.24
N LEU A 260 1.10 3.59 -5.49
CA LEU A 260 0.60 2.27 -5.85
C LEU A 260 1.57 1.48 -6.74
N PRO A 261 1.52 0.14 -6.68
CA PRO A 261 2.26 -0.70 -7.63
C PRO A 261 1.95 -0.30 -9.07
N HIS A 262 2.93 -0.53 -9.95
CA HIS A 262 2.81 -0.17 -11.36
C HIS A 262 2.05 -1.24 -12.15
N PHE A 263 0.78 -1.43 -11.79
CA PHE A 263 -0.11 -2.42 -12.41
C PHE A 263 -0.13 -2.29 -13.94
N ASN A 264 -0.27 -1.07 -14.45
CA ASN A 264 -0.39 -0.79 -15.89
C ASN A 264 0.93 -0.89 -16.67
N ALA A 265 2.07 -1.15 -16.01
CA ALA A 265 3.37 -1.15 -16.69
C ALA A 265 3.73 -2.49 -17.35
N GLY A 266 2.87 -3.51 -17.25
CA GLY A 266 3.06 -4.77 -17.95
C GLY A 266 1.79 -5.19 -18.69
N ASP A 267 1.98 -5.87 -19.81
CA ASP A 267 0.89 -6.46 -20.58
C ASP A 267 0.08 -7.42 -19.69
N GLY A 268 -1.24 -7.38 -19.84
CA GLY A 268 -2.14 -8.35 -19.22
C GLY A 268 -2.46 -8.12 -17.74
N CYS A 269 -2.07 -7.00 -17.12
CA CYS A 269 -2.55 -6.70 -15.76
C CYS A 269 -4.00 -6.22 -15.81
N SER A 270 -4.90 -6.95 -15.15
CA SER A 270 -6.32 -6.65 -15.11
C SER A 270 -6.72 -5.61 -14.04
N VAL A 271 -5.73 -4.99 -13.39
CA VAL A 271 -5.94 -4.04 -12.29
C VAL A 271 -5.99 -2.61 -12.81
N GLN A 272 -7.12 -1.92 -12.61
CA GLN A 272 -7.22 -0.47 -12.74
C GLN A 272 -7.19 0.20 -11.38
N TYR A 273 -6.67 1.41 -11.32
CA TYR A 273 -6.75 2.23 -10.12
C TYR A 273 -7.80 3.34 -10.27
N ALA A 274 -8.60 3.55 -9.23
CA ALA A 274 -9.51 4.68 -9.12
C ALA A 274 -9.24 5.46 -7.82
N GLN A 275 -8.88 6.74 -7.95
CA GLN A 275 -8.64 7.61 -6.80
C GLN A 275 -9.97 8.15 -6.27
N LEU A 276 -10.58 7.46 -5.30
CA LEU A 276 -11.87 7.82 -4.71
C LEU A 276 -11.76 7.89 -3.18
N ASP A 277 -12.40 8.88 -2.55
CA ASP A 277 -12.57 8.91 -1.10
C ASP A 277 -13.86 8.19 -0.72
N VAL A 278 -13.72 7.02 -0.10
CA VAL A 278 -14.84 6.17 0.35
C VAL A 278 -15.83 6.92 1.26
N LEU A 279 -15.35 7.87 2.05
CA LEU A 279 -16.19 8.65 2.97
C LEU A 279 -16.88 9.84 2.31
N HIS A 280 -16.50 10.19 1.07
CA HIS A 280 -17.12 11.29 0.36
C HIS A 280 -18.58 10.96 -0.01
N GLU A 281 -19.42 11.99 -0.12
CA GLU A 281 -20.84 11.83 -0.41
C GLU A 281 -21.09 11.24 -1.80
N SER A 282 -20.27 11.63 -2.79
CA SER A 282 -20.33 11.13 -4.17
C SER A 282 -19.85 9.69 -4.35
N PHE A 283 -19.19 9.10 -3.35
CA PHE A 283 -18.55 7.79 -3.46
C PHE A 283 -19.47 6.70 -4.03
N LEU A 284 -20.73 6.64 -3.58
CA LEU A 284 -21.66 5.61 -4.06
C LEU A 284 -21.98 5.76 -5.55
N ALA A 285 -22.14 6.99 -6.03
CA ALA A 285 -22.42 7.26 -7.44
C ALA A 285 -21.19 6.93 -8.30
N GLU A 286 -20.00 7.31 -7.83
CA GLU A 286 -18.73 7.01 -8.49
C GLU A 286 -18.44 5.51 -8.52
N LEU A 287 -18.64 4.80 -7.41
CA LEU A 287 -18.51 3.35 -7.34
C LEU A 287 -19.52 2.65 -8.25
N GLN A 288 -20.78 3.11 -8.26
CA GLN A 288 -21.79 2.56 -9.16
C GLN A 288 -21.37 2.72 -10.63
N HIS A 289 -20.85 3.89 -11.00
CA HIS A 289 -20.33 4.12 -12.35
C HIS A 289 -19.16 3.18 -12.67
N LEU A 290 -18.19 3.05 -11.76
CA LEU A 290 -17.04 2.16 -11.87
C LEU A 290 -17.46 0.69 -12.10
N VAL A 291 -18.44 0.22 -11.33
CA VAL A 291 -18.96 -1.14 -11.43
C VAL A 291 -19.78 -1.34 -12.71
N GLN A 292 -20.57 -0.35 -13.14
CA GLN A 292 -21.30 -0.38 -14.41
C GLN A 292 -20.36 -0.47 -15.62
N GLN A 293 -19.25 0.30 -15.61
CA GLN A 293 -18.23 0.24 -16.66
C GLN A 293 -17.57 -1.14 -16.77
N ALA A 294 -17.47 -1.89 -15.67
CA ALA A 294 -16.98 -3.26 -15.70
C ALA A 294 -18.00 -4.24 -16.30
N SER A 295 -19.30 -3.92 -16.25
CA SER A 295 -20.41 -4.71 -16.81
C SER A 295 -20.37 -6.19 -16.41
N ARG A 296 -19.97 -6.46 -15.16
CA ARG A 296 -19.70 -7.80 -14.62
C ARG A 296 -20.24 -7.93 -13.20
N PRO A 297 -20.65 -9.14 -12.75
CA PRO A 297 -20.88 -9.41 -11.33
C PRO A 297 -19.68 -8.96 -10.51
N THR A 298 -19.91 -8.24 -9.42
CA THR A 298 -18.83 -7.62 -8.64
C THR A 298 -18.77 -8.15 -7.22
N ALA A 299 -17.56 -8.46 -6.77
CA ALA A 299 -17.22 -8.61 -5.36
C ALA A 299 -16.55 -7.33 -4.84
N LEU A 300 -16.93 -6.92 -3.62
CA LEU A 300 -16.35 -5.78 -2.92
C LEU A 300 -15.49 -6.29 -1.76
N LEU A 301 -14.23 -5.88 -1.70
CA LEU A 301 -13.27 -6.24 -0.67
C LEU A 301 -12.91 -5.02 0.17
N GLY A 302 -12.61 -5.23 1.46
CA GLY A 302 -12.12 -4.17 2.35
C GLY A 302 -11.25 -4.70 3.48
N MET A 303 -9.92 -4.61 3.33
CA MET A 303 -8.94 -5.20 4.27
C MET A 303 -8.50 -4.26 5.40
N HIS A 304 -8.64 -2.94 5.21
CA HIS A 304 -8.26 -1.94 6.20
C HIS A 304 -9.30 -0.87 6.44
N LEU A 305 -10.57 -1.25 6.32
CA LEU A 305 -11.67 -0.33 6.56
C LEU A 305 -11.75 -0.03 8.07
N CYS A 306 -11.36 1.19 8.43
CA CYS A 306 -11.46 1.68 9.80
C CYS A 306 -12.86 2.22 10.08
N GLY A 307 -13.50 1.77 11.18
CA GLY A 307 -14.74 2.37 11.70
C GLY A 307 -15.80 2.61 10.62
N LYS A 308 -16.09 3.89 10.32
CA LYS A 308 -17.07 4.31 9.31
C LYS A 308 -16.81 3.77 7.90
N LEU A 309 -15.56 3.50 7.53
CA LEU A 309 -15.24 2.94 6.22
C LEU A 309 -15.92 1.57 6.04
N SER A 310 -15.96 0.73 7.07
CA SER A 310 -16.61 -0.59 7.00
C SER A 310 -18.12 -0.47 6.84
N VAL A 311 -18.72 0.47 7.58
CA VAL A 311 -20.15 0.78 7.47
C VAL A 311 -20.49 1.29 6.07
N ARG A 312 -19.63 2.15 5.51
CA ARG A 312 -19.79 2.68 4.15
C ARG A 312 -19.61 1.63 3.06
N ALA A 313 -18.74 0.65 3.26
CA ALA A 313 -18.63 -0.51 2.36
C ALA A 313 -19.88 -1.42 2.43
N ILE A 314 -20.47 -1.61 3.63
CA ILE A 314 -21.75 -2.31 3.78
C ILE A 314 -22.87 -1.54 3.05
N GLU A 315 -22.89 -0.22 3.16
CA GLU A 315 -23.84 0.63 2.44
C GLU A 315 -23.68 0.50 0.92
N ALA A 316 -22.43 0.50 0.42
CA ALA A 316 -22.12 0.28 -0.98
C ALA A 316 -22.60 -1.09 -1.47
N TYR A 317 -22.33 -2.16 -0.70
CA TYR A 317 -22.84 -3.50 -0.97
C TYR A 317 -24.37 -3.51 -1.04
N ALA A 318 -25.06 -2.82 -0.13
CA ALA A 318 -26.52 -2.77 -0.12
C ALA A 318 -27.09 -1.98 -1.32
N ARG A 319 -26.48 -0.84 -1.67
CA ARG A 319 -27.03 0.12 -2.64
C ARG A 319 -26.61 -0.10 -4.09
N VAL A 320 -25.47 -0.75 -4.34
CA VAL A 320 -24.99 -1.01 -5.72
C VAL A 320 -25.46 -2.41 -6.16
N PRO A 321 -26.42 -2.53 -7.10
CA PRO A 321 -27.06 -3.82 -7.42
C PRO A 321 -26.09 -4.88 -7.95
N GLN A 322 -25.10 -4.48 -8.74
CA GLN A 322 -24.11 -5.37 -9.35
C GLN A 322 -23.11 -5.94 -8.34
N VAL A 323 -22.98 -5.32 -7.15
CA VAL A 323 -22.16 -5.88 -6.08
C VAL A 323 -22.96 -7.01 -5.44
N GLN A 324 -22.52 -8.24 -5.66
CA GLN A 324 -23.21 -9.46 -5.22
C GLN A 324 -22.51 -10.13 -4.04
N THR A 325 -21.22 -9.85 -3.86
CA THR A 325 -20.41 -10.35 -2.75
C THR A 325 -19.70 -9.21 -2.03
N LEU A 326 -19.62 -9.30 -0.72
CA LEU A 326 -18.82 -8.43 0.15
C LEU A 326 -17.89 -9.29 0.98
N VAL A 327 -16.62 -8.90 1.11
CA VAL A 327 -15.67 -9.49 2.06
C VAL A 327 -14.98 -8.37 2.83
N LEU A 328 -15.04 -8.43 4.15
CA LEU A 328 -14.52 -7.41 5.07
C LEU A 328 -13.59 -8.03 6.10
N SER A 329 -12.44 -7.40 6.27
CA SER A 329 -11.52 -7.62 7.39
C SER A 329 -11.40 -6.32 8.18
N PRO A 330 -12.29 -6.05 9.14
CA PRO A 330 -12.32 -4.77 9.84
C PRO A 330 -11.08 -4.61 10.74
N CYS A 331 -10.17 -3.74 10.34
CA CYS A 331 -8.89 -3.63 11.02
C CYS A 331 -8.81 -2.48 12.04
N CYS A 332 -9.73 -1.51 12.07
CA CYS A 332 -9.70 -0.44 13.08
C CYS A 332 -11.05 -0.30 13.75
N LEU A 333 -11.01 -0.10 15.07
CA LEU A 333 -12.17 0.38 15.81
C LEU A 333 -12.51 1.81 15.35
N PRO A 334 -13.80 2.19 15.38
CA PRO A 334 -14.18 3.60 15.28
C PRO A 334 -13.53 4.45 16.39
N ARG A 335 -13.67 5.77 16.34
CA ARG A 335 -13.26 6.63 17.48
C ARG A 335 -14.35 6.63 18.55
N LYS A 336 -13.97 6.65 19.83
CA LYS A 336 -14.93 6.75 20.94
C LYS A 336 -15.77 8.02 20.79
N GLY A 337 -17.10 7.87 20.77
CA GLY A 337 -18.05 8.98 20.60
C GLY A 337 -18.32 9.38 19.14
N GLU A 338 -17.70 8.70 18.18
CA GLU A 338 -18.01 8.91 16.77
C GLU A 338 -19.42 8.40 16.41
N SER A 339 -20.15 9.15 15.58
CA SER A 339 -21.46 8.71 15.09
C SER A 339 -21.37 7.33 14.40
N GLY A 340 -22.24 6.40 14.82
CA GLY A 340 -22.23 5.00 14.37
C GLY A 340 -21.33 4.08 15.19
N SER A 341 -20.56 4.58 16.16
CA SER A 341 -19.77 3.75 17.08
C SER A 341 -20.62 3.26 18.25
N PRO A 342 -20.82 1.94 18.42
CA PRO A 342 -21.54 1.42 19.58
C PRO A 342 -20.77 1.71 20.90
N PRO A 343 -21.42 2.28 21.93
CA PRO A 343 -20.74 2.60 23.20
C PRO A 343 -20.14 1.37 23.89
N HIS A 344 -20.79 0.20 23.75
CA HIS A 344 -20.36 -1.05 24.36
C HIS A 344 -19.01 -1.56 23.83
N LEU A 345 -18.56 -1.11 22.65
CA LEU A 345 -17.23 -1.46 22.13
C LEU A 345 -16.11 -1.06 23.10
N TYR A 346 -16.30 -0.01 23.91
CA TYR A 346 -15.27 0.50 24.82
C TYR A 346 -15.57 0.18 26.29
N ALA A 347 -16.48 -0.76 26.56
CA ALA A 347 -16.75 -1.24 27.92
C ALA A 347 -15.58 -2.07 28.46
N SER A 348 -14.89 -2.82 27.59
CA SER A 348 -13.69 -3.61 27.91
C SER A 348 -12.41 -2.84 27.56
N LYS A 349 -11.32 -3.13 28.29
CA LYS A 349 -9.95 -2.72 27.95
C LYS A 349 -9.23 -3.75 27.07
N ASP A 350 -9.77 -4.96 26.94
CA ASP A 350 -9.19 -6.01 26.10
C ASP A 350 -9.43 -5.70 24.62
N THR A 351 -8.36 -5.42 23.89
CA THR A 351 -8.42 -5.05 22.47
C THR A 351 -9.04 -6.17 21.61
N ALA A 352 -8.76 -7.45 21.91
CA ALA A 352 -9.31 -8.56 21.13
C ALA A 352 -10.84 -8.61 21.25
N GLU A 353 -11.34 -8.45 22.49
CA GLU A 353 -12.76 -8.34 22.77
C GLU A 353 -13.42 -7.15 22.06
N GLN A 354 -12.76 -5.98 22.03
CA GLN A 354 -13.27 -4.82 21.30
C GLN A 354 -13.44 -5.11 19.79
N TYR A 355 -12.47 -5.77 19.17
CA TYR A 355 -12.56 -6.15 17.74
C TYR A 355 -13.64 -7.21 17.50
N ARG A 356 -13.81 -8.18 18.41
CA ARG A 356 -14.88 -9.16 18.34
C ARG A 356 -16.25 -8.50 18.38
N LEU A 357 -16.47 -7.57 19.33
CA LEU A 357 -17.72 -6.81 19.43
C LEU A 357 -17.94 -5.92 18.20
N TRP A 358 -16.87 -5.36 17.62
CA TRP A 358 -16.96 -4.57 16.39
C TRP A 358 -17.36 -5.42 15.19
N ALA A 359 -16.78 -6.60 15.03
CA ALA A 359 -17.18 -7.55 13.98
C ALA A 359 -18.65 -7.96 14.13
N GLN A 360 -19.11 -8.25 15.35
CA GLN A 360 -20.53 -8.57 15.61
C GLN A 360 -21.46 -7.41 15.28
N HIS A 361 -21.06 -6.18 15.59
CA HIS A 361 -21.83 -5.01 15.20
C HIS A 361 -21.92 -4.87 13.68
N LEU A 362 -20.80 -5.00 12.95
CA LEU A 362 -20.79 -4.94 11.49
C LEU A 362 -21.64 -6.05 10.86
N GLU A 363 -21.61 -7.26 11.42
CA GLU A 363 -22.49 -8.35 11.02
C GLU A 363 -23.96 -7.96 11.14
N ALA A 364 -24.37 -7.39 12.28
CA ALA A 364 -25.74 -6.94 12.50
C ALA A 364 -26.15 -5.81 11.53
N VAL A 365 -25.26 -4.83 11.29
CA VAL A 365 -25.49 -3.77 10.30
C VAL A 365 -25.69 -4.37 8.90
N LEU A 366 -24.87 -5.35 8.52
CA LEU A 366 -24.94 -6.02 7.22
C LEU A 366 -26.24 -6.82 7.04
N ARG A 367 -26.65 -7.58 8.06
CA ARG A 367 -27.92 -8.33 8.05
C ARG A 367 -29.12 -7.39 7.95
N ASN A 368 -29.09 -6.26 8.65
CA ASN A 368 -30.18 -5.27 8.59
C ASN A 368 -30.21 -4.54 7.23
N ALA A 369 -29.05 -4.21 6.65
CA ALA A 369 -28.96 -3.52 5.38
C ALA A 369 -29.39 -4.41 4.19
N VAL A 370 -29.17 -5.72 4.28
CA VAL A 370 -29.53 -6.70 3.24
C VAL A 370 -30.13 -7.96 3.87
N PRO A 371 -31.43 -7.95 4.25
CA PRO A 371 -32.06 -9.06 5.00
C PRO A 371 -32.01 -10.43 4.31
N GLY A 372 -31.88 -10.48 2.99
CA GLY A 372 -31.77 -11.72 2.21
C GLY A 372 -30.34 -12.19 1.94
N ALA A 373 -29.31 -11.51 2.46
CA ALA A 373 -27.93 -11.93 2.27
C ALA A 373 -27.54 -13.07 3.20
N GLN A 374 -26.82 -14.06 2.67
CA GLN A 374 -26.13 -15.04 3.50
C GLN A 374 -24.89 -14.37 4.07
N VAL A 375 -24.87 -14.14 5.39
CA VAL A 375 -23.75 -13.51 6.08
C VAL A 375 -23.02 -14.55 6.91
N VAL A 376 -21.70 -14.63 6.73
CA VAL A 376 -20.79 -15.48 7.51
C VAL A 376 -19.77 -14.60 8.20
N HIS A 377 -19.52 -14.90 9.47
CA HIS A 377 -18.50 -14.29 10.30
C HIS A 377 -17.63 -15.41 10.86
N THR A 378 -16.32 -15.30 10.66
CA THR A 378 -15.35 -16.25 11.18
C THR A 378 -14.13 -15.53 11.77
N VAL A 379 -13.33 -16.26 12.53
CA VAL A 379 -12.05 -15.81 13.08
C VAL A 379 -10.95 -16.71 12.51
N LEU A 380 -9.93 -16.11 11.90
CA LEU A 380 -8.84 -16.84 11.24
C LEU A 380 -7.54 -16.69 12.07
N PRO A 381 -7.19 -17.64 12.95
CA PRO A 381 -6.04 -17.51 13.84
C PRO A 381 -4.70 -17.32 13.10
N GLU A 382 -4.63 -17.68 11.83
CA GLU A 382 -3.47 -17.50 10.97
C GLU A 382 -3.30 -16.05 10.46
N VAL A 383 -4.28 -15.16 10.64
CA VAL A 383 -4.06 -13.74 10.36
C VAL A 383 -3.15 -13.17 11.46
N LEU A 384 -1.97 -12.66 11.09
CA LEU A 384 -0.91 -12.20 12.02
C LEU A 384 -1.23 -10.83 12.65
N SER A 385 -2.44 -10.70 13.15
CA SER A 385 -3.04 -9.46 13.64
C SER A 385 -4.07 -9.85 14.70
N PRO A 386 -4.23 -9.08 15.79
CA PRO A 386 -5.36 -9.26 16.71
C PRO A 386 -6.72 -8.97 16.04
N ARG A 387 -6.70 -8.56 14.77
CA ARG A 387 -7.82 -8.16 13.92
C ARG A 387 -8.09 -9.26 12.90
N ASN A 388 -8.33 -10.46 13.40
CA ASN A 388 -8.43 -11.67 12.58
C ASN A 388 -9.86 -12.11 12.29
N ALA A 389 -10.84 -11.26 12.62
CA ALA A 389 -12.22 -11.46 12.22
C ALA A 389 -12.38 -11.17 10.72
N MET A 390 -13.06 -12.07 10.03
CA MET A 390 -13.41 -11.94 8.63
C MET A 390 -14.92 -12.08 8.49
N LEU A 391 -15.54 -11.15 7.76
CA LEU A 391 -16.95 -11.20 7.43
C LEU A 391 -17.09 -11.30 5.92
N TRP A 392 -17.99 -12.14 5.45
CA TRP A 392 -18.43 -12.06 4.06
C TRP A 392 -19.92 -12.23 3.94
N ALA A 393 -20.47 -11.66 2.88
CA ALA A 393 -21.87 -11.81 2.55
C ALA A 393 -22.08 -11.98 1.05
N THR A 394 -23.09 -12.78 0.72
CA THR A 394 -23.56 -12.99 -0.65
C THR A 394 -25.04 -12.66 -0.73
N LYS A 395 -25.44 -11.89 -1.75
CA LYS A 395 -26.86 -11.65 -2.02
C LYS A 395 -27.46 -12.94 -2.55
N ALA A 396 -28.67 -13.28 -2.11
CA ALA A 396 -29.44 -14.32 -2.77
C ALA A 396 -29.58 -13.95 -4.26
N LEU A 397 -29.19 -14.88 -5.15
CA LEU A 397 -29.46 -14.72 -6.57
C LEU A 397 -30.98 -14.67 -6.72
N VAL A 398 -31.51 -13.48 -6.96
CA VAL A 398 -32.86 -13.37 -7.49
C VAL A 398 -32.73 -13.92 -8.90
N CYS A 399 -33.08 -15.19 -9.08
CA CYS A 399 -33.32 -15.77 -10.39
C CYS A 399 -34.46 -14.97 -11.01
N ARG A 400 -34.12 -13.82 -11.61
CA ARG A 400 -35.00 -13.16 -12.55
C ARG A 400 -34.99 -14.08 -13.76
N PHE A 401 -35.85 -15.09 -13.72
CA PHE A 401 -36.35 -15.68 -14.95
C PHE A 401 -36.86 -14.49 -15.76
N HIS A 402 -36.10 -14.09 -16.78
CA HIS A 402 -36.60 -13.18 -17.78
C HIS A 402 -37.75 -13.93 -18.46
N ASP A 403 -38.98 -13.70 -18.00
CA ASP A 403 -40.21 -14.19 -18.62
C ASP A 403 -40.48 -13.54 -20.01
N ASP A 404 -39.45 -12.94 -20.64
CA ASP A 404 -39.52 -12.24 -21.92
C ASP A 404 -39.59 -13.16 -23.16
N VAL A 405 -39.90 -14.45 -23.00
CA VAL A 405 -40.06 -15.39 -24.13
C VAL A 405 -41.47 -16.00 -24.23
N THR A 406 -42.52 -15.22 -23.96
CA THR A 406 -43.91 -15.67 -24.24
C THR A 406 -44.74 -14.74 -25.13
N SER A 407 -44.13 -13.80 -25.86
CA SER A 407 -44.84 -13.02 -26.88
C SER A 407 -44.20 -13.15 -28.28
N GLY A 408 -44.33 -14.33 -28.91
CA GLY A 408 -43.98 -14.37 -30.34
C GLY A 408 -43.85 -15.70 -31.08
N ILE A 409 -44.51 -16.80 -30.70
CA ILE A 409 -44.63 -17.95 -31.63
C ILE A 409 -46.06 -18.48 -31.61
N ARG A 410 -46.93 -17.88 -32.43
CA ARG A 410 -48.04 -18.59 -33.07
C ARG A 410 -47.48 -19.20 -34.36
N GLY A 411 -47.18 -20.49 -34.34
CA GLY A 411 -46.61 -21.20 -35.48
C GLY A 411 -46.66 -22.71 -35.29
N VAL A 412 -47.79 -23.28 -35.69
CA VAL A 412 -48.15 -24.69 -35.89
C VAL A 412 -46.97 -25.61 -36.24
N GLY A 413 -46.85 -26.75 -35.55
CA GLY A 413 -46.01 -27.87 -35.97
C GLY A 413 -45.92 -28.98 -34.94
N ASN A 414 -46.75 -30.02 -35.09
CA ASN A 414 -46.64 -31.30 -34.37
C ASN A 414 -45.23 -31.89 -34.54
N VAL A 415 -44.52 -32.17 -33.45
CA VAL A 415 -43.35 -33.05 -33.45
C VAL A 415 -43.45 -34.02 -32.29
N GLN A 416 -43.26 -35.30 -32.64
CA GLN A 416 -43.32 -36.48 -31.80
C GLN A 416 -42.33 -36.44 -30.64
N THR A 417 -42.77 -36.98 -29.51
CA THR A 417 -41.98 -37.26 -28.31
C THR A 417 -40.93 -38.33 -28.59
N ALA A 418 -39.65 -37.98 -28.45
CA ALA A 418 -38.55 -38.94 -28.35
C ALA A 418 -38.10 -39.04 -26.88
N GLU A 419 -38.01 -40.27 -26.38
CA GLU A 419 -37.52 -40.65 -25.07
C GLU A 419 -36.05 -40.24 -24.89
N VAL A 420 -35.74 -39.61 -23.75
CA VAL A 420 -34.36 -39.29 -23.34
C VAL A 420 -33.89 -40.34 -22.36
N ALA A 421 -32.85 -41.08 -22.75
CA ALA A 421 -32.12 -42.02 -21.93
C ALA A 421 -31.25 -41.30 -20.87
N SER A 422 -31.15 -41.92 -19.70
CA SER A 422 -30.30 -41.55 -18.56
C SER A 422 -28.81 -41.63 -18.88
N PRO A 423 -27.96 -40.69 -18.42
CA PRO A 423 -26.51 -40.88 -18.44
C PRO A 423 -26.02 -41.49 -17.11
N SER A 424 -25.44 -42.68 -17.21
CA SER A 424 -24.60 -43.31 -16.20
C SER A 424 -23.12 -43.08 -16.53
N GLU A 425 -22.30 -42.97 -15.47
CA GLU A 425 -20.83 -43.15 -15.42
C GLU A 425 -19.99 -41.98 -16.01
N ALA A 426 -19.29 -41.15 -15.23
CA ALA A 426 -18.16 -41.40 -14.32
C ALA A 426 -16.88 -41.88 -15.05
N GLU A 427 -16.08 -40.93 -15.53
CA GLU A 427 -14.68 -41.18 -15.90
C GLU A 427 -13.72 -40.27 -15.14
N SER A 428 -12.83 -40.94 -14.42
CA SER A 428 -11.65 -40.47 -13.70
C SER A 428 -10.58 -40.01 -14.67
N TYR A 429 -9.98 -38.84 -14.46
CA TYR A 429 -8.68 -38.50 -15.06
C TYR A 429 -7.59 -38.42 -14.00
N ALA A 430 -6.62 -39.32 -14.18
CA ALA A 430 -5.41 -39.45 -13.40
C ALA A 430 -4.38 -38.37 -13.74
N VAL A 431 -3.62 -38.04 -12.71
CA VAL A 431 -2.44 -37.16 -12.65
C VAL A 431 -1.33 -37.64 -13.59
N ARG A 432 -0.69 -36.68 -14.27
CA ARG A 432 0.75 -36.71 -14.56
C ARG A 432 1.36 -35.36 -14.26
#